data_AF-E3N6X8-F1
#
_entry.id   AF-E3N6X8-F1
#
_cell.length_a   1.000
_cell.length_b   1.000
_cell.length_c   1.000
_cell.angle_alpha   90.00
_cell.angle_beta   90.00
_cell.angle_gamma   90.00
#
_symmetry.space_group_name_H-M   'P 1'
#
loop_
_entity.id
_entity.type
_entity.pdbx_description
1 polymer ?
#
loop_
_entity_poly.entity_id
_entity_poly.type
_entity_poly.pdbx_seq_one_letter_code
_entity_poly.pdbx_strand_id
1 'polypeptide(L)'
;MDQTEMQYQVLAIMMKAGMAEAKITDAINTLDKFPTTVEVFDRCNLPYIISRYAATNESARKLAFTYKEIKDAQLIEEQSLLFEDFLAGVKMECEEQMPSHHVVNLVKNLLQNVNMNCVRLAYRLLDSLNFNLDLYFELYDQAIDDSNQIVEAKRLVDNVDRFILYNEAVDEDMEFSDDEEEEEIDENDEIEENEELQIPDDNDDDINVEDVIEEAEEENDSGVESEGEELIIERNQEEEEEVIRLRAAIGDIFMRNFAQCLLWGNTEKITKAASFFQEFEVHPSMYRKYEISRLIIECPSIQKYADKLLEQIKEIESETYAVNDIEVFNQIIKYTELTNQPLDDVYEVLSYYLMNASEIYRDRIIKRFLEKPVTYVQFVNLGIEEFLLQSSDKTDDMMLLIQKIQGLRMETIS
;
A
#
# COMPACT_ATOMS: atom_id res chain seq x y z
N MET A 1 4.70 -20.31 -8.98
CA MET A 1 4.46 -19.37 -10.09
C MET A 1 3.98 -20.09 -11.37
N ASP A 2 3.01 -19.53 -12.10
CA ASP A 2 2.54 -20.10 -13.38
C ASP A 2 3.43 -19.70 -14.58
N GLN A 3 3.23 -20.34 -15.74
CA GLN A 3 4.05 -20.12 -16.93
C GLN A 3 3.87 -18.71 -17.51
N THR A 4 2.67 -18.14 -17.45
CA THR A 4 2.39 -16.79 -17.95
C THR A 4 3.13 -15.77 -17.11
N GLU A 5 2.97 -15.81 -15.77
CA GLU A 5 3.66 -14.94 -14.83
C GLU A 5 5.18 -15.01 -15.02
N MET A 6 5.74 -16.22 -15.20
CA MET A 6 7.16 -16.39 -15.50
C MET A 6 7.60 -15.63 -16.76
N GLN A 7 6.84 -15.67 -17.86
CA GLN A 7 7.21 -14.95 -19.09
C GLN A 7 7.24 -13.44 -18.88
N TYR A 8 6.27 -12.90 -18.13
CA TYR A 8 6.23 -11.48 -17.80
C TYR A 8 7.34 -11.06 -16.83
N GLN A 9 7.68 -11.91 -15.85
CA GLN A 9 8.83 -11.67 -14.96
C GLN A 9 10.15 -11.67 -15.74
N VAL A 10 10.32 -12.60 -16.68
CA VAL A 10 11.50 -12.61 -17.56
C VAL A 10 11.55 -11.33 -18.40
N LEU A 11 10.44 -10.92 -19.03
CA LEU A 11 10.38 -9.66 -19.78
C LEU A 11 10.76 -8.45 -18.90
N ALA A 12 10.24 -8.39 -17.68
CA ALA A 12 10.57 -7.35 -16.70
C ALA A 12 12.09 -7.30 -16.42
N ILE A 13 12.74 -8.45 -16.29
CA ILE A 13 14.19 -8.53 -16.08
C ILE A 13 14.96 -8.14 -17.35
N MET A 14 14.51 -8.57 -18.54
CA MET A 14 15.11 -8.17 -19.82
C MET A 14 15.13 -6.64 -19.98
N MET A 15 14.03 -5.97 -19.60
CA MET A 15 13.96 -4.50 -19.60
C MET A 15 14.92 -3.90 -18.59
N LYS A 16 14.94 -4.39 -17.34
CA LYS A 16 15.86 -3.91 -16.28
C LYS A 16 17.34 -4.09 -16.67
N ALA A 17 17.66 -5.19 -17.36
CA ALA A 17 18.99 -5.49 -17.85
C ALA A 17 19.44 -4.59 -19.03
N GLY A 18 18.53 -3.77 -19.59
CA GLY A 18 18.85 -2.88 -20.70
C GLY A 18 19.10 -3.64 -22.01
N MET A 19 18.43 -4.78 -22.21
CA MET A 19 18.55 -5.56 -23.44
C MET A 19 18.12 -4.75 -24.67
N ALA A 20 18.64 -5.10 -25.84
CA ALA A 20 18.35 -4.38 -27.08
C ALA A 20 16.84 -4.28 -27.38
N GLU A 21 16.37 -3.12 -27.88
CA GLU A 21 14.95 -2.87 -28.14
C GLU A 21 14.28 -3.92 -29.03
N ALA A 22 15.01 -4.48 -30.00
CA ALA A 22 14.52 -5.56 -30.85
C ALA A 22 14.19 -6.82 -30.05
N LYS A 23 15.04 -7.21 -29.09
CA LYS A 23 14.83 -8.38 -28.23
C LYS A 23 13.63 -8.20 -27.30
N ILE A 24 13.49 -7.00 -26.72
CA ILE A 24 12.32 -6.65 -25.89
C ILE A 24 11.05 -6.72 -26.73
N THR A 25 11.08 -6.19 -27.96
CA THR A 25 9.95 -6.24 -28.88
C THR A 25 9.57 -7.67 -29.26
N ASP A 26 10.56 -8.50 -29.59
CA ASP A 26 10.32 -9.91 -29.93
C ASP A 26 9.72 -10.67 -28.74
N ALA A 27 10.23 -10.45 -27.53
CA ALA A 27 9.68 -11.03 -26.31
C ALA A 27 8.21 -10.63 -26.10
N ILE A 28 7.88 -9.34 -26.28
CA ILE A 28 6.49 -8.85 -26.19
C ILE A 28 5.60 -9.53 -27.23
N ASN A 29 6.05 -9.65 -28.47
CA ASN A 29 5.28 -10.31 -29.54
C ASN A 29 5.05 -11.80 -29.25
N THR A 30 5.89 -12.45 -28.45
CA THR A 30 5.65 -13.84 -28.02
C THR A 30 4.63 -13.97 -26.89
N LEU A 31 4.35 -12.89 -26.15
CA LEU A 31 3.38 -12.87 -25.06
C LEU A 31 1.94 -13.00 -25.54
N ASP A 32 1.64 -12.74 -26.81
CA ASP A 32 0.30 -12.96 -27.38
C ASP A 32 -0.21 -14.41 -27.20
N LYS A 33 0.70 -15.36 -26.96
CA LYS A 33 0.40 -16.77 -26.69
C LYS A 33 0.03 -17.05 -25.23
N PHE A 34 0.22 -16.07 -24.34
CA PHE A 34 0.08 -16.16 -22.90
C PHE A 34 -0.92 -15.10 -22.43
N PRO A 35 -2.25 -15.39 -22.51
CA PRO A 35 -3.26 -14.47 -22.02
C PRO A 35 -3.00 -14.15 -20.55
N THR A 36 -3.09 -12.87 -20.22
CA THR A 36 -2.63 -12.30 -18.96
C THR A 36 -3.78 -11.68 -18.17
N THR A 37 -3.59 -11.53 -16.87
CA THR A 37 -4.52 -10.83 -15.99
C THR A 37 -3.87 -9.55 -15.48
N VAL A 38 -4.70 -8.64 -14.96
CA VAL A 38 -4.19 -7.40 -14.36
C VAL A 38 -3.25 -7.70 -13.19
N GLU A 39 -3.59 -8.73 -12.42
CA GLU A 39 -2.82 -9.20 -11.28
C GLU A 39 -1.40 -9.63 -11.66
N VAL A 40 -1.22 -10.36 -12.76
CA VAL A 40 0.13 -10.76 -13.22
C VAL A 40 0.98 -9.55 -13.58
N PHE A 41 0.38 -8.54 -14.23
CA PHE A 41 1.07 -7.30 -14.54
C PHE A 41 1.48 -6.51 -13.30
N ASP A 42 0.59 -6.43 -12.31
CA ASP A 42 0.88 -5.80 -11.03
C ASP A 42 1.98 -6.55 -10.30
N ARG A 43 1.94 -7.89 -10.22
CA ARG A 43 3.01 -8.71 -9.61
C ARG A 43 4.37 -8.53 -10.30
N CYS A 44 4.39 -8.24 -11.60
CA CYS A 44 5.63 -7.97 -12.33
C CYS A 44 6.08 -6.49 -12.25
N ASN A 45 5.26 -5.60 -11.67
CA ASN A 45 5.47 -4.16 -11.62
C ASN A 45 5.78 -3.55 -13.00
N LEU A 46 5.15 -4.07 -14.05
CA LEU A 46 5.47 -3.73 -15.44
C LEU A 46 5.29 -2.24 -15.77
N PRO A 47 4.24 -1.53 -15.32
CA PRO A 47 4.09 -0.11 -15.64
C PRO A 47 5.29 0.73 -15.21
N TYR A 48 5.81 0.47 -14.00
CA TYR A 48 7.02 1.12 -13.50
C TYR A 48 8.25 0.75 -14.31
N ILE A 49 8.45 -0.55 -14.58
CA ILE A 49 9.62 -1.03 -15.31
C ILE A 49 9.65 -0.46 -16.73
N ILE A 50 8.51 -0.42 -17.41
CA ILE A 50 8.39 0.13 -18.76
C ILE A 50 8.73 1.62 -18.74
N SER A 51 8.14 2.39 -17.82
CA SER A 51 8.39 3.84 -17.70
C SER A 51 9.86 4.16 -17.36
N ARG A 52 10.52 3.32 -16.55
CA ARG A 52 11.91 3.56 -16.12
C ARG A 52 12.97 3.04 -17.10
N TYR A 53 12.77 1.87 -17.69
CA TYR A 53 13.82 1.14 -18.41
C TYR A 53 13.52 0.94 -19.90
N ALA A 54 12.26 1.06 -20.32
CA ALA A 54 11.84 0.80 -21.70
C ALA A 54 10.95 1.91 -22.30
N ALA A 55 11.11 3.16 -21.83
CA ALA A 55 10.25 4.27 -22.21
C ALA A 55 10.31 4.62 -23.72
N THR A 56 11.41 4.29 -24.39
CA THR A 56 11.58 4.50 -25.84
C THR A 56 11.01 3.38 -26.69
N ASN A 57 10.78 2.19 -26.10
CA ASN A 57 10.29 1.03 -26.82
C ASN A 57 8.78 1.14 -27.08
N GLU A 58 8.38 1.21 -28.36
CA GLU A 58 6.99 1.38 -28.77
C GLU A 58 6.09 0.22 -28.35
N SER A 59 6.57 -1.03 -28.49
CA SER A 59 5.83 -2.24 -28.11
C SER A 59 5.57 -2.29 -26.61
N ALA A 60 6.56 -1.94 -25.79
CA ALA A 60 6.43 -1.87 -24.34
C ALA A 60 5.42 -0.80 -23.92
N ARG A 61 5.47 0.38 -24.55
CA ARG A 61 4.48 1.44 -24.31
C ARG A 61 3.07 1.03 -24.69
N LYS A 62 2.90 0.34 -25.82
CA LYS A 62 1.59 -0.17 -26.25
C LYS A 62 1.04 -1.23 -25.29
N LEU A 63 1.92 -2.10 -24.79
CA LEU A 63 1.58 -3.09 -23.76
C LEU A 63 1.09 -2.40 -22.48
N ALA A 64 1.84 -1.41 -21.98
CA ALA A 64 1.45 -0.62 -20.80
C ALA A 64 0.11 0.12 -21.00
N PHE A 65 -0.12 0.69 -22.19
CA PHE A 65 -1.37 1.36 -22.51
C PHE A 65 -2.57 0.39 -22.50
N THR A 66 -2.44 -0.75 -23.15
CA THR A 66 -3.49 -1.78 -23.21
C THR A 66 -3.84 -2.28 -21.81
N TYR A 67 -2.81 -2.53 -21.00
CA TYR A 67 -2.98 -2.92 -19.61
C TYR A 67 -3.73 -1.85 -18.79
N LYS A 68 -3.35 -0.58 -18.95
CA LYS A 68 -4.00 0.52 -18.24
C LYS A 68 -5.51 0.59 -18.52
N GLU A 69 -5.93 0.41 -19.76
CA GLU A 69 -7.36 0.42 -20.10
C GLU A 69 -8.14 -0.69 -19.38
N ILE A 70 -7.57 -1.89 -19.30
CA ILE A 70 -8.18 -3.05 -18.60
C ILE A 70 -8.21 -2.79 -17.08
N LYS A 71 -7.12 -2.28 -16.53
CA LYS A 71 -6.99 -1.96 -15.11
C LYS A 71 -7.96 -0.87 -14.67
N ASP A 72 -8.07 0.21 -15.44
CA ASP A 72 -8.98 1.31 -15.15
C ASP A 72 -10.43 0.80 -15.13
N ALA A 73 -10.81 -0.12 -16.03
CA ALA A 73 -12.11 -0.77 -16.00
C ALA A 73 -12.32 -1.62 -14.73
N GLN A 74 -11.34 -2.44 -14.35
CA GLN A 74 -11.40 -3.25 -13.13
C GLN A 74 -11.53 -2.39 -11.86
N LEU A 75 -10.75 -1.32 -11.75
CA LEU A 75 -10.82 -0.40 -10.60
C LEU A 75 -12.18 0.33 -10.50
N ILE A 76 -12.87 0.53 -11.63
CA ILE A 76 -14.23 1.08 -11.65
C ILE A 76 -15.24 0.04 -11.15
N GLU A 77 -15.10 -1.23 -11.55
CA GLU A 77 -15.98 -2.32 -11.12
C GLU A 77 -15.87 -2.59 -9.61
N GLU A 78 -14.65 -2.60 -9.07
CA GLU A 78 -14.38 -2.80 -7.64
C GLU A 78 -14.82 -1.62 -6.76
N GLN A 79 -15.03 -0.44 -7.34
CA GLN A 79 -15.14 0.82 -6.62
C GLN A 79 -16.30 0.85 -5.60
N SER A 80 -17.47 0.33 -5.98
CA SER A 80 -18.67 0.46 -5.14
C SER A 80 -18.53 -0.34 -3.85
N LEU A 81 -18.09 -1.60 -3.96
CA LEU A 81 -17.85 -2.46 -2.81
C LEU A 81 -16.73 -1.90 -1.93
N LEU A 82 -15.62 -1.46 -2.54
CA LEU A 82 -14.51 -0.85 -1.82
C LEU A 82 -14.96 0.37 -0.99
N PHE A 83 -15.87 1.19 -1.53
CA PHE A 83 -16.38 2.37 -0.81
C PHE A 83 -17.27 2.01 0.37
N GLU A 84 -18.03 0.90 0.26
CA GLU A 84 -18.85 0.38 1.35
C GLU A 84 -17.99 -0.22 2.46
N ASP A 85 -17.03 -1.08 2.11
CA ASP A 85 -16.06 -1.66 3.05
C ASP A 85 -15.22 -0.55 3.72
N PHE A 86 -14.80 0.46 2.96
CA PHE A 86 -14.07 1.60 3.53
C PHE A 86 -14.91 2.35 4.57
N LEU A 87 -16.16 2.66 4.25
CA LEU A 87 -17.04 3.39 5.16
C LEU A 87 -17.30 2.59 6.45
N ALA A 88 -17.53 1.28 6.31
CA ALA A 88 -17.70 0.39 7.46
C ALA A 88 -16.41 0.30 8.30
N GLY A 89 -15.25 0.16 7.66
CA GLY A 89 -13.96 0.10 8.34
C GLY A 89 -13.63 1.36 9.11
N VAL A 90 -13.81 2.55 8.52
CA VAL A 90 -13.54 3.82 9.21
C VAL A 90 -14.51 4.02 10.38
N LYS A 91 -15.79 3.63 10.24
CA LYS A 91 -16.75 3.69 11.35
C LYS A 91 -16.36 2.81 12.51
N MET A 92 -15.93 1.58 12.21
CA MET A 92 -15.44 0.63 13.21
C MET A 92 -14.21 1.19 13.94
N GLU A 93 -13.28 1.85 13.23
CA GLU A 93 -12.12 2.50 13.86
C GLU A 93 -12.49 3.74 14.69
N CYS A 94 -13.60 4.41 14.37
CA CYS A 94 -14.01 5.69 14.97
C CYS A 94 -15.18 5.55 15.96
N GLU A 95 -15.49 4.35 16.46
CA GLU A 95 -16.77 4.03 17.13
C GLU A 95 -17.23 5.03 18.21
N GLU A 96 -16.32 5.77 18.87
CA GLU A 96 -16.68 6.92 19.72
C GLU A 96 -15.66 8.08 19.67
N GLN A 97 -14.68 8.00 18.76
CA GLN A 97 -13.56 8.95 18.70
C GLN A 97 -13.68 9.87 17.51
N MET A 98 -13.12 11.08 17.63
CA MET A 98 -13.02 11.98 16.48
C MET A 98 -12.14 11.35 15.39
N PRO A 99 -12.49 11.48 14.11
CA PRO A 99 -11.68 10.98 13.02
C PRO A 99 -10.24 11.50 13.08
N SER A 100 -9.29 10.62 12.77
CA SER A 100 -7.87 11.01 12.74
C SER A 100 -7.60 12.12 11.73
N HIS A 101 -6.51 12.86 11.92
CA HIS A 101 -6.10 13.92 11.00
C HIS A 101 -5.92 13.43 9.55
N HIS A 102 -5.54 12.16 9.36
CA HIS A 102 -5.44 11.56 8.03
C HIS A 102 -6.81 11.37 7.37
N VAL A 103 -7.82 10.93 8.11
CA VAL A 103 -9.20 10.82 7.62
C VAL A 103 -9.75 12.21 7.27
N VAL A 104 -9.48 13.23 8.08
CA VAL A 104 -9.84 14.63 7.77
C VAL A 104 -9.19 15.08 6.45
N ASN A 105 -7.89 14.85 6.28
CA ASN A 105 -7.19 15.22 5.04
C ASN A 105 -7.67 14.41 3.83
N LEU A 106 -8.02 13.14 4.02
CA LEU A 106 -8.61 12.31 2.98
C LEU A 106 -9.95 12.90 2.53
N VAL A 107 -10.86 13.23 3.46
CA VAL A 107 -12.16 13.86 3.15
C VAL A 107 -11.96 15.14 2.34
N LYS A 108 -11.08 16.04 2.79
CA LYS A 108 -10.77 17.28 2.06
C LYS A 108 -10.26 17.01 0.63
N ASN A 109 -9.42 15.99 0.45
CA ASN A 109 -8.91 15.63 -0.87
C ASN A 109 -9.98 14.98 -1.77
N LEU A 110 -10.84 14.13 -1.20
CA LEU A 110 -11.92 13.46 -1.91
C LEU A 110 -13.00 14.46 -2.40
N LEU A 111 -13.30 15.50 -1.62
CA LEU A 111 -14.21 16.59 -2.02
C LEU A 111 -13.68 17.40 -3.21
N GLN A 112 -12.37 17.45 -3.40
CA GLN A 112 -11.74 18.15 -4.52
C GLN A 112 -11.49 17.22 -5.73
N ASN A 113 -12.05 16.00 -5.70
CA ASN A 113 -11.85 15.02 -6.74
C ASN A 113 -12.78 15.27 -7.94
N VAL A 114 -12.28 15.03 -9.15
CA VAL A 114 -13.07 15.12 -10.39
C VAL A 114 -14.12 14.01 -10.48
N ASN A 115 -13.88 12.87 -9.83
CA ASN A 115 -14.82 11.76 -9.75
C ASN A 115 -15.88 12.04 -8.69
N MET A 116 -17.12 12.29 -9.13
CA MET A 116 -18.27 12.56 -8.26
C MET A 116 -18.55 11.45 -7.25
N ASN A 117 -18.19 10.20 -7.54
CA ASN A 117 -18.36 9.11 -6.57
C ASN A 117 -17.42 9.30 -5.36
N CYS A 118 -16.21 9.81 -5.56
CA CYS A 118 -15.29 10.15 -4.46
C CYS A 118 -15.83 11.30 -3.62
N VAL A 119 -16.40 12.32 -4.27
CA VAL A 119 -17.06 13.46 -3.59
C VAL A 119 -18.24 12.96 -2.75
N ARG A 120 -19.08 12.07 -3.30
CA ARG A 120 -20.16 11.41 -2.56
C ARG A 120 -19.67 10.60 -1.38
N LEU A 121 -18.57 9.84 -1.52
CA LEU A 121 -17.96 9.12 -0.40
C LEU A 121 -17.54 10.09 0.71
N ALA A 122 -16.94 11.22 0.36
CA ALA A 122 -16.54 12.24 1.33
C ALA A 122 -17.73 12.80 2.12
N TYR A 123 -18.83 13.13 1.44
CA TYR A 123 -20.05 13.58 2.12
C TYR A 123 -20.70 12.47 2.96
N ARG A 124 -20.64 11.20 2.54
CA ARG A 124 -21.10 10.07 3.36
C ARG A 124 -20.26 9.91 4.64
N LEU A 125 -18.96 10.17 4.58
CA LEU A 125 -18.11 10.18 5.77
C LEU A 125 -18.50 11.32 6.70
N LEU A 126 -18.66 12.54 6.15
CA LEU A 126 -19.09 13.72 6.92
C LEU A 126 -20.47 13.53 7.58
N ASP A 127 -21.41 12.85 6.93
CA ASP A 127 -22.74 12.56 7.49
C ASP A 127 -22.71 11.49 8.59
N SER A 128 -21.66 10.67 8.63
CA SER A 128 -21.66 9.44 9.44
C SER A 128 -20.59 9.35 10.52
N LEU A 129 -19.66 10.31 10.56
CA LEU A 129 -18.61 10.39 11.56
C LEU A 129 -18.65 11.76 12.26
N ASN A 130 -18.16 11.81 13.50
CA ASN A 130 -18.19 13.03 14.29
C ASN A 130 -16.94 13.91 14.07
N PHE A 131 -16.94 14.72 13.02
CA PHE A 131 -15.89 15.69 12.75
C PHE A 131 -16.00 16.95 13.61
N ASN A 132 -14.90 17.71 13.71
CA ASN A 132 -14.91 19.03 14.35
C ASN A 132 -15.81 20.00 13.56
N LEU A 133 -16.61 20.78 14.29
CA LEU A 133 -17.49 21.81 13.77
C LEU A 133 -16.79 22.79 12.81
N ASP A 134 -15.56 23.16 13.10
CA ASP A 134 -14.75 24.04 12.25
C ASP A 134 -14.61 23.50 10.82
N LEU A 135 -14.52 22.17 10.66
CA LEU A 135 -14.45 21.52 9.36
C LEU A 135 -15.76 21.67 8.58
N TYR A 136 -16.91 21.56 9.24
CA TYR A 136 -18.21 21.72 8.58
C TYR A 136 -18.38 23.16 8.07
N PHE A 137 -17.96 24.16 8.85
CA PHE A 137 -17.97 25.55 8.39
C PHE A 137 -17.00 25.80 7.24
N GLU A 138 -15.79 25.24 7.28
CA GLU A 138 -14.81 25.35 6.18
C GLU A 138 -15.37 24.80 4.86
N LEU A 139 -16.21 23.76 4.92
CA LEU A 139 -16.76 23.06 3.76
C LEU A 139 -18.17 23.53 3.36
N TYR A 140 -18.75 24.48 4.07
CA TYR A 140 -20.14 24.88 3.92
C TYR A 140 -20.45 25.46 2.54
N ASP A 141 -19.63 26.40 2.04
CA ASP A 141 -19.82 27.01 0.71
C ASP A 141 -19.79 25.95 -0.40
N GLN A 142 -18.83 25.02 -0.33
CA GLN A 142 -18.75 23.92 -1.29
C GLN A 142 -19.97 22.99 -1.19
N ALA A 143 -20.45 22.71 0.03
CA ALA A 143 -21.64 21.88 0.24
C ALA A 143 -22.92 22.52 -0.31
N ILE A 144 -23.04 23.86 -0.29
CA ILE A 144 -24.14 24.57 -0.96
C ILE A 144 -24.12 24.29 -2.45
N ASP A 145 -22.96 24.44 -3.09
CA ASP A 145 -22.81 24.23 -4.54
C ASP A 145 -23.18 22.78 -4.93
N ASP A 146 -22.77 21.81 -4.11
CA ASP A 146 -22.99 20.38 -4.35
C ASP A 146 -24.39 19.88 -3.92
N SER A 147 -25.13 20.65 -3.11
CA SER A 147 -26.41 20.27 -2.49
C SER A 147 -27.51 19.84 -3.48
N ASN A 148 -27.45 20.35 -4.71
CA ASN A 148 -28.42 20.02 -5.76
C ASN A 148 -28.18 18.62 -6.35
N GLN A 149 -26.98 18.07 -6.23
CA GLN A 149 -26.56 16.82 -6.87
C GLN A 149 -26.27 15.70 -5.86
N ILE A 150 -26.02 16.05 -4.59
CA ILE A 150 -25.63 15.13 -3.52
C ILE A 150 -26.52 15.37 -2.30
N VAL A 151 -27.22 14.32 -1.86
CA VAL A 151 -28.18 14.40 -0.75
C VAL A 151 -27.47 14.64 0.58
N GLU A 152 -26.33 13.99 0.77
CA GLU A 152 -25.50 14.12 1.97
C GLU A 152 -24.91 15.54 2.10
N ALA A 153 -24.56 16.19 0.98
CA ALA A 153 -24.13 17.59 0.99
C ALA A 153 -25.25 18.53 1.46
N LYS A 154 -26.48 18.30 0.99
CA LYS A 154 -27.65 19.05 1.45
C LYS A 154 -27.90 18.87 2.95
N ARG A 155 -27.74 17.66 3.49
CA ARG A 155 -27.87 17.42 4.94
C ARG A 155 -26.85 18.20 5.74
N LEU A 156 -25.61 18.28 5.27
CA LEU A 156 -24.57 19.09 5.90
C LEU A 156 -24.99 20.57 5.94
N VAL A 157 -25.46 21.12 4.82
CA VAL A 157 -25.98 22.50 4.76
C VAL A 157 -27.12 22.70 5.75
N ASP A 158 -28.14 21.85 5.73
CA ASP A 158 -29.30 21.93 6.62
C ASP A 158 -28.88 21.88 8.11
N ASN A 159 -27.85 21.10 8.46
CA ASN A 159 -27.33 20.99 9.82
C ASN A 159 -26.55 22.24 10.25
N VAL A 160 -25.71 22.78 9.38
CA VAL A 160 -24.96 24.02 9.66
C VAL A 160 -25.92 25.21 9.77
N ASP A 161 -26.91 25.31 8.89
CA ASP A 161 -27.95 26.35 8.93
C ASP A 161 -28.71 26.33 10.26
N ARG A 162 -29.11 25.13 10.73
CA ARG A 162 -29.77 25.00 12.04
C ARG A 162 -28.88 25.46 13.18
N PHE A 163 -27.58 25.18 13.10
CA PHE A 163 -26.63 25.60 14.13
C PHE A 163 -26.44 27.12 14.15
N ILE A 164 -26.34 27.75 12.98
CA ILE A 164 -26.28 29.21 12.84
C ILE A 164 -27.56 29.86 13.40
N LEU A 165 -28.73 29.38 12.99
CA LEU A 165 -30.03 29.89 13.46
C LEU A 165 -30.21 29.71 14.97
N TYR A 166 -29.74 28.60 15.54
CA TYR A 166 -29.80 28.36 16.98
C TYR A 166 -28.92 29.36 17.75
N ASN A 167 -27.70 29.62 17.28
CA ASN A 167 -26.82 30.60 17.92
C ASN A 167 -27.34 32.03 17.77
N GLU A 168 -27.88 32.40 16.61
CA GLU A 168 -28.52 33.71 16.40
C GLU A 168 -29.70 33.90 17.37
N ALA A 169 -30.53 32.87 17.59
CA ALA A 169 -31.63 32.93 18.55
C ALA A 169 -31.15 33.02 20.01
N VAL A 170 -30.06 32.34 20.37
CA VAL A 170 -29.47 32.42 21.73
C VAL A 170 -28.80 33.78 21.98
N ASP A 171 -28.19 34.38 20.95
CA ASP A 171 -27.61 35.73 21.04
C ASP A 171 -28.72 36.80 21.12
N GLU A 172 -29.84 36.64 20.42
CA GLU A 172 -31.02 37.52 20.52
C GLU A 172 -31.73 37.42 21.90
N ASP A 173 -31.75 36.23 22.53
CA ASP A 173 -32.30 36.04 23.88
C ASP A 173 -31.38 36.56 24.99
N MET A 174 -30.08 36.79 24.71
CA MET A 174 -29.14 37.44 25.65
C MET A 174 -29.08 38.97 25.53
N GLU A 175 -29.63 39.58 24.48
CA GLU A 175 -29.74 41.05 24.34
C GLU A 175 -31.02 41.64 25.00
N PHE A 176 -31.74 40.86 25.83
CA PHE A 176 -32.98 41.29 26.50
C PHE A 176 -32.97 41.15 28.04
N SER A 177 -31.84 41.40 28.69
CA SER A 177 -31.80 41.51 30.17
C SER A 177 -30.91 42.62 30.71
N ASP A 178 -30.91 43.79 30.07
CA ASP A 178 -30.50 45.04 30.73
C ASP A 178 -31.70 45.99 30.67
N ASP A 179 -32.64 45.83 31.61
CA ASP A 179 -33.42 46.93 32.22
C ASP A 179 -34.32 46.39 33.35
N GLU A 180 -33.98 46.79 34.58
CA GLU A 180 -34.86 47.02 35.76
C GLU A 180 -35.53 45.76 36.40
N GLU A 181 -35.42 45.43 37.69
CA GLU A 181 -35.31 46.21 38.93
C GLU A 181 -34.59 45.38 40.03
N GLU A 182 -33.79 46.05 40.88
CA GLU A 182 -33.34 45.52 42.16
C GLU A 182 -34.54 45.30 43.10
N GLU A 183 -35.02 44.07 43.26
CA GLU A 183 -35.86 43.70 44.40
C GLU A 183 -34.99 43.10 45.51
N GLU A 184 -34.89 43.84 46.62
CA GLU A 184 -34.34 43.39 47.89
C GLU A 184 -35.07 42.12 48.35
N ILE A 185 -34.37 40.99 48.38
CA ILE A 185 -34.88 39.78 49.02
C ILE A 185 -34.47 39.80 50.49
N ASP A 186 -35.50 39.93 51.32
CA ASP A 186 -35.52 39.96 52.78
C ASP A 186 -34.79 38.75 53.40
N GLU A 187 -34.01 39.04 54.44
CA GLU A 187 -33.30 38.07 55.26
C GLU A 187 -34.27 37.38 56.24
N ASN A 188 -34.11 36.06 56.39
CA ASN A 188 -34.66 35.15 57.42
C ASN A 188 -35.94 34.37 57.03
N ASP A 189 -35.77 33.06 56.78
CA ASP A 189 -36.13 32.06 57.79
C ASP A 189 -35.56 30.67 57.44
N GLU A 190 -34.66 30.24 58.32
CA GLU A 190 -34.41 28.90 58.87
C GLU A 190 -34.11 27.68 57.96
N ILE A 191 -32.83 27.32 58.05
CA ILE A 191 -32.11 26.05 57.89
C ILE A 191 -32.87 24.81 58.43
N GLU A 192 -32.87 23.72 57.65
CA GLU A 192 -32.70 22.37 58.20
C GLU A 192 -31.82 21.52 57.26
N GLU A 193 -30.83 20.88 57.87
CA GLU A 193 -29.66 20.18 57.31
C GLU A 193 -29.99 18.77 56.78
N ASN A 194 -29.12 18.30 55.86
CA ASN A 194 -28.60 16.92 55.66
C ASN A 194 -28.52 16.58 54.16
N GLU A 195 -27.44 16.05 53.60
CA GLU A 195 -26.22 15.42 54.14
C GLU A 195 -25.16 15.50 53.04
N GLU A 196 -24.00 16.08 53.35
CA GLU A 196 -22.81 16.04 52.50
C GLU A 196 -22.14 14.66 52.59
N LEU A 197 -21.80 14.12 51.42
CA LEU A 197 -20.98 12.93 51.22
C LEU A 197 -19.57 13.11 51.83
N GLN A 198 -19.26 12.32 52.86
CA GLN A 198 -17.90 12.16 53.38
C GLN A 198 -17.11 11.10 52.61
N ILE A 199 -15.90 11.47 52.21
CA ILE A 199 -14.77 10.59 51.86
C ILE A 199 -14.06 10.19 53.18
N PRO A 200 -13.58 8.94 53.35
CA PRO A 200 -12.12 8.73 53.50
C PRO A 200 -11.64 7.41 52.84
N ASP A 201 -10.54 7.34 52.09
CA ASP A 201 -9.10 7.59 52.37
C ASP A 201 -8.34 6.32 52.84
N ASP A 202 -7.14 6.18 52.28
CA ASP A 202 -6.23 5.01 52.22
C ASP A 202 -5.84 4.34 53.56
N ASN A 203 -5.59 3.02 53.54
CA ASN A 203 -4.26 2.38 53.73
C ASN A 203 -4.32 0.89 54.14
N ASP A 204 -3.49 0.11 53.43
CA ASP A 204 -2.67 -1.06 53.80
C ASP A 204 -3.03 -1.96 55.00
N ASP A 205 -3.12 -3.27 54.73
CA ASP A 205 -2.39 -4.31 55.49
C ASP A 205 -2.40 -5.67 54.73
N ASP A 206 -1.26 -5.95 54.07
CA ASP A 206 -0.45 -7.18 54.11
C ASP A 206 -1.06 -8.62 54.03
N ILE A 207 -0.48 -9.41 53.09
CA ILE A 207 -0.17 -10.87 53.14
C ILE A 207 -1.36 -11.83 52.78
N ASN A 208 -1.27 -12.85 51.92
CA ASN A 208 -0.17 -13.75 51.53
C ASN A 208 -0.35 -14.33 50.11
N VAL A 209 0.77 -14.59 49.45
CA VAL A 209 0.92 -15.45 48.27
C VAL A 209 0.89 -16.92 48.73
N GLU A 210 0.46 -17.85 47.87
CA GLU A 210 0.38 -19.32 48.05
C GLU A 210 -0.97 -19.84 48.58
N ASP A 211 -1.87 -20.16 47.65
CA ASP A 211 -2.41 -21.52 47.53
C ASP A 211 -3.08 -21.70 46.15
N VAL A 212 -2.21 -22.11 45.23
CA VAL A 212 -2.49 -22.51 43.86
C VAL A 212 -2.67 -24.03 43.87
N ILE A 213 -3.83 -24.48 43.39
CA ILE A 213 -4.19 -25.84 42.93
C ILE A 213 -4.42 -26.90 44.03
N GLU A 214 -5.65 -27.44 44.09
CA GLU A 214 -5.91 -28.89 43.91
C GLU A 214 -7.41 -29.22 43.81
N GLU A 215 -7.73 -29.90 42.70
CA GLU A 215 -8.70 -31.00 42.53
C GLU A 215 -10.22 -30.76 42.71
N ALA A 216 -10.91 -30.74 41.56
CA ALA A 216 -12.10 -31.57 41.36
C ALA A 216 -12.17 -32.03 39.90
N GLU A 217 -11.62 -33.23 39.64
CA GLU A 217 -11.99 -34.05 38.50
C GLU A 217 -13.45 -34.49 38.68
N GLU A 218 -14.36 -34.00 37.85
CA GLU A 218 -15.59 -34.74 37.53
C GLU A 218 -15.69 -34.86 36.01
N GLU A 219 -15.44 -36.09 35.55
CA GLU A 219 -15.79 -36.62 34.24
C GLU A 219 -17.29 -36.34 33.96
N ASN A 220 -17.59 -35.31 33.18
CA ASN A 220 -18.88 -35.21 32.50
C ASN A 220 -18.68 -35.61 31.03
N ASP A 221 -18.89 -36.90 30.79
CA ASP A 221 -19.38 -37.45 29.53
C ASP A 221 -20.73 -36.82 29.21
N SER A 222 -20.70 -35.63 28.62
CA SER A 222 -21.86 -35.04 27.94
C SER A 222 -21.54 -34.95 26.47
N GLY A 223 -22.08 -35.89 25.70
CA GLY A 223 -22.26 -35.76 24.26
C GLY A 223 -23.12 -34.55 23.94
N VAL A 224 -22.50 -33.37 23.97
CA VAL A 224 -23.03 -32.11 23.48
C VAL A 224 -22.47 -31.93 22.08
N GLU A 225 -23.40 -31.69 21.18
CA GLU A 225 -23.27 -31.63 19.74
C GLU A 225 -22.05 -30.79 19.29
N SER A 226 -21.09 -31.49 18.67
CA SER A 226 -19.96 -30.94 17.90
C SER A 226 -20.37 -29.92 16.83
N GLU A 227 -21.66 -29.76 16.54
CA GLU A 227 -22.19 -28.75 15.62
C GLU A 227 -22.09 -27.32 16.20
N GLY A 228 -22.02 -27.14 17.53
CA GLY A 228 -21.96 -25.81 18.16
C GLY A 228 -20.57 -25.17 18.16
N GLU A 229 -19.52 -25.96 18.36
CA GLU A 229 -18.13 -25.45 18.40
C GLU A 229 -17.62 -25.12 17.00
N GLU A 230 -17.95 -25.94 15.99
CA GLU A 230 -17.63 -25.63 14.59
C GLU A 230 -18.30 -24.33 14.12
N LEU A 231 -19.58 -24.11 14.45
CA LEU A 231 -20.29 -22.87 14.11
C LEU A 231 -19.74 -21.62 14.84
N ILE A 232 -19.21 -21.76 16.06
CA ILE A 232 -18.55 -20.66 16.78
C ILE A 232 -17.18 -20.35 16.16
N ILE A 233 -16.42 -21.37 15.76
CA ILE A 233 -15.14 -21.20 15.08
C ILE A 233 -15.35 -20.54 13.72
N GLU A 234 -16.32 -21.00 12.92
CA GLU A 234 -16.67 -20.40 11.63
C GLU A 234 -17.09 -18.95 11.77
N ARG A 235 -17.94 -18.63 12.75
CA ARG A 235 -18.35 -17.25 13.02
C ARG A 235 -17.17 -16.35 13.44
N ASN A 236 -16.29 -16.83 14.30
CA ASN A 236 -15.11 -16.06 14.71
C ASN A 236 -14.15 -15.83 13.53
N GLN A 237 -14.02 -16.81 12.63
CA GLN A 237 -13.25 -16.67 11.40
C GLN A 237 -13.88 -15.65 10.43
N GLU A 238 -15.20 -15.68 10.26
CA GLU A 238 -15.92 -14.69 9.44
C GLU A 238 -15.76 -13.26 9.98
N GLU A 239 -15.85 -13.09 11.31
CA GLU A 239 -15.64 -11.79 11.98
C GLU A 239 -14.18 -11.31 11.82
N GLU A 240 -13.18 -12.19 11.94
CA GLU A 240 -11.77 -11.86 11.69
C GLU A 240 -11.51 -11.49 10.22
N GLU A 241 -12.04 -12.27 9.27
CA GLU A 241 -11.94 -12.00 7.84
C GLU A 241 -12.59 -10.67 7.45
N GLU A 242 -13.72 -10.33 8.07
CA GLU A 242 -14.36 -9.04 7.92
C GLU A 242 -13.47 -7.90 8.41
N VAL A 243 -12.91 -7.98 9.62
CA VAL A 243 -12.01 -6.94 10.15
C VAL A 243 -10.79 -6.74 9.24
N ILE A 244 -10.22 -7.84 8.72
CA ILE A 244 -9.10 -7.79 7.77
C ILE A 244 -9.52 -7.10 6.47
N ARG A 245 -10.68 -7.47 5.90
CA ARG A 245 -11.23 -6.86 4.68
C ARG A 245 -11.44 -5.35 4.85
N LEU A 246 -12.05 -4.95 5.97
CA LEU A 246 -12.33 -3.55 6.28
C LEU A 246 -11.05 -2.72 6.44
N ARG A 247 -10.05 -3.23 7.17
CA ARG A 247 -8.74 -2.56 7.28
C ARG A 247 -8.01 -2.46 5.94
N ALA A 248 -8.09 -3.51 5.11
CA ALA A 248 -7.51 -3.48 3.77
C ALA A 248 -8.16 -2.40 2.89
N ALA A 249 -9.48 -2.21 2.99
CA ALA A 249 -10.21 -1.18 2.26
C ALA A 249 -9.77 0.25 2.65
N ILE A 250 -9.43 0.48 3.93
CA ILE A 250 -8.83 1.74 4.39
C ILE A 250 -7.53 2.01 3.63
N GLY A 251 -6.58 1.07 3.69
CA GLY A 251 -5.30 1.20 2.98
C GLY A 251 -5.46 1.40 1.47
N ASP A 252 -6.41 0.71 0.86
CA ASP A 252 -6.70 0.77 -0.58
C ASP A 252 -7.20 2.19 -0.98
N ILE A 253 -8.15 2.78 -0.24
CA ILE A 253 -8.63 4.15 -0.51
C ILE A 253 -7.55 5.21 -0.29
N PHE A 254 -6.73 5.08 0.75
CA PHE A 254 -5.61 5.99 0.96
C PHE A 254 -4.59 5.91 -0.17
N MET A 255 -4.31 4.70 -0.67
CA MET A 255 -3.39 4.51 -1.79
C MET A 255 -3.95 5.08 -3.09
N ARG A 256 -5.26 4.91 -3.33
CA ARG A 256 -5.98 5.55 -4.43
C ARG A 256 -5.88 7.08 -4.37
N ASN A 257 -6.09 7.66 -3.19
CA ASN A 257 -5.96 9.10 -2.98
C ASN A 257 -4.52 9.57 -3.21
N PHE A 258 -3.52 8.81 -2.77
CA PHE A 258 -2.13 9.15 -3.00
C PHE A 258 -1.76 9.13 -4.49
N ALA A 259 -2.19 8.10 -5.22
CA ALA A 259 -2.05 8.05 -6.69
C ALA A 259 -2.67 9.28 -7.35
N GLN A 260 -3.86 9.69 -6.91
CA GLN A 260 -4.51 10.89 -7.42
C GLN A 260 -3.73 12.18 -7.10
N CYS A 261 -3.19 12.30 -5.89
CA CYS A 261 -2.36 13.43 -5.51
C CYS A 261 -1.10 13.53 -6.38
N LEU A 262 -0.47 12.39 -6.70
CA LEU A 262 0.69 12.32 -7.61
C LEU A 262 0.31 12.77 -9.03
N LEU A 263 -0.85 12.34 -9.53
CA LEU A 263 -1.36 12.75 -10.85
C LEU A 263 -1.64 14.26 -10.93
N TRP A 264 -2.15 14.86 -9.86
CA TRP A 264 -2.37 16.30 -9.78
C TRP A 264 -1.08 17.11 -9.60
N GLY A 265 -0.01 16.49 -9.12
CA GLY A 265 1.28 17.16 -8.92
C GLY A 265 1.26 18.25 -7.84
N ASN A 266 0.30 18.23 -6.90
CA ASN A 266 0.27 19.20 -5.80
C ASN A 266 1.17 18.71 -4.66
N THR A 267 2.34 19.33 -4.49
CA THR A 267 3.36 18.94 -3.50
C THR A 267 2.81 18.89 -2.07
N GLU A 268 1.95 19.83 -1.67
CA GLU A 268 1.37 19.85 -0.33
C GLU A 268 0.47 18.64 -0.08
N LYS A 269 -0.45 18.36 -1.02
CA LYS A 269 -1.34 17.20 -0.95
C LYS A 269 -0.58 15.88 -0.98
N ILE A 270 0.44 15.78 -1.84
CA ILE A 270 1.32 14.61 -1.92
C ILE A 270 2.03 14.38 -0.58
N THR A 271 2.51 15.45 0.08
CA THR A 271 3.21 15.34 1.36
C THR A 271 2.27 14.88 2.48
N LYS A 272 1.06 15.45 2.54
CA LYS A 272 0.01 15.04 3.49
C LYS A 272 -0.47 13.60 3.27
N ALA A 273 -0.60 13.18 2.01
CA ALA A 273 -0.97 11.79 1.69
C ALA A 273 0.18 10.81 2.00
N ALA A 274 1.45 11.22 1.79
CA ALA A 274 2.60 10.38 2.07
C ALA A 274 2.83 10.13 3.57
N SER A 275 2.45 11.06 4.45
CA SER A 275 2.59 10.85 5.90
C SER A 275 1.71 9.73 6.43
N PHE A 276 0.59 9.43 5.77
CA PHE A 276 -0.29 8.31 6.15
C PHE A 276 0.46 6.97 6.14
N PHE A 277 1.33 6.74 5.16
CA PHE A 277 2.06 5.48 5.03
C PHE A 277 3.16 5.28 6.07
N GLN A 278 3.49 6.31 6.86
CA GLN A 278 4.38 6.16 8.01
C GLN A 278 3.63 5.62 9.23
N GLU A 279 2.30 5.75 9.26
CA GLU A 279 1.44 5.40 10.40
C GLU A 279 0.63 4.12 10.14
N PHE A 280 0.36 3.79 8.88
CA PHE A 280 -0.42 2.62 8.49
C PHE A 280 0.41 1.65 7.65
N GLU A 281 0.41 0.38 8.06
CA GLU A 281 1.05 -0.70 7.32
C GLU A 281 0.18 -1.08 6.12
N VAL A 282 0.54 -0.57 4.93
CA VAL A 282 -0.15 -0.89 3.68
C VAL A 282 0.57 -2.04 2.99
N HIS A 283 -0.18 -3.08 2.63
CA HIS A 283 0.37 -4.24 1.93
C HIS A 283 1.07 -3.82 0.62
N PRO A 284 2.30 -4.31 0.33
CA PRO A 284 3.10 -3.86 -0.82
C PRO A 284 2.42 -4.01 -2.19
N SER A 285 1.47 -4.93 -2.34
CA SER A 285 0.69 -5.09 -3.58
C SER A 285 -0.06 -3.81 -3.96
N MET A 286 -0.44 -2.97 -2.99
CA MET A 286 -1.16 -1.72 -3.25
C MET A 286 -0.31 -0.69 -4.00
N TYR A 287 1.00 -0.64 -3.76
CA TYR A 287 1.90 0.24 -4.51
C TYR A 287 1.94 -0.14 -5.99
N ARG A 288 1.82 -1.43 -6.31
CA ARG A 288 1.76 -1.94 -7.68
C ARG A 288 0.37 -1.74 -8.29
N LYS A 289 -0.70 -2.12 -7.56
CA LYS A 289 -2.11 -1.87 -7.92
C LYS A 289 -2.36 -0.42 -8.27
N TYR A 290 -1.75 0.54 -7.58
CA TYR A 290 -1.93 1.97 -7.88
C TYR A 290 -0.78 2.61 -8.66
N GLU A 291 0.17 1.80 -9.15
CA GLU A 291 1.30 2.23 -9.99
C GLU A 291 2.14 3.35 -9.37
N ILE A 292 2.24 3.37 -8.04
CA ILE A 292 2.82 4.47 -7.27
C ILE A 292 4.25 4.78 -7.70
N SER A 293 5.08 3.75 -7.87
CA SER A 293 6.47 3.93 -8.31
C SER A 293 6.55 4.57 -9.71
N ARG A 294 5.63 4.23 -10.62
CA ARG A 294 5.53 4.87 -11.94
C ARG A 294 5.13 6.34 -11.80
N LEU A 295 4.08 6.59 -11.03
CA LEU A 295 3.57 7.95 -10.80
C LEU A 295 4.60 8.86 -10.13
N ILE A 296 5.43 8.34 -9.23
CA ILE A 296 6.52 9.09 -8.60
C ILE A 296 7.56 9.53 -9.63
N ILE A 297 8.00 8.65 -10.52
CA ILE A 297 8.98 8.99 -11.57
C ILE A 297 8.42 10.02 -12.55
N GLU A 298 7.14 9.90 -12.87
CA GLU A 298 6.48 10.78 -13.84
C GLU A 298 6.01 12.11 -13.24
N CYS A 299 6.03 12.27 -11.91
CA CYS A 299 5.55 13.46 -11.21
C CYS A 299 6.65 14.54 -11.06
N PRO A 300 6.61 15.65 -11.82
CA PRO A 300 7.68 16.65 -11.80
C PRO A 300 7.80 17.36 -10.44
N SER A 301 6.70 17.49 -9.72
CA SER A 301 6.59 18.27 -8.48
C SER A 301 7.34 17.68 -7.29
N ILE A 302 7.75 16.41 -7.36
CA ILE A 302 8.46 15.72 -6.28
C ILE A 302 9.80 15.13 -6.72
N GLN A 303 10.33 15.55 -7.88
CA GLN A 303 11.58 15.02 -8.43
C GLN A 303 12.74 14.99 -7.43
N LYS A 304 12.81 15.99 -6.54
CA LYS A 304 13.84 16.10 -5.48
C LYS A 304 13.75 15.00 -4.41
N TYR A 305 12.59 14.41 -4.23
CA TYR A 305 12.28 13.40 -3.20
C TYR A 305 11.97 12.02 -3.79
N ALA A 306 11.81 11.93 -5.11
CA ALA A 306 11.42 10.72 -5.83
C ALA A 306 12.33 9.53 -5.51
N ASP A 307 13.66 9.70 -5.57
CA ASP A 307 14.60 8.61 -5.31
C ASP A 307 14.47 8.04 -3.89
N LYS A 308 14.25 8.90 -2.89
CA LYS A 308 14.06 8.47 -1.50
C LYS A 308 12.78 7.65 -1.34
N LEU A 309 11.68 8.11 -1.92
CA LEU A 309 10.40 7.40 -1.86
C LEU A 309 10.46 6.06 -2.60
N LEU A 310 11.13 6.03 -3.76
CA LEU A 310 11.33 4.80 -4.52
C LEU A 310 12.18 3.78 -3.77
N GLU A 311 13.22 4.22 -3.04
CA GLU A 311 14.03 3.31 -2.23
C GLU A 311 13.21 2.74 -1.05
N GLN A 312 12.40 3.57 -0.38
CA GLN A 312 11.50 3.09 0.67
C GLN A 312 10.51 2.04 0.17
N ILE A 313 9.88 2.28 -1.00
CA ILE A 313 8.98 1.29 -1.61
C ILE A 313 9.74 0.01 -1.96
N LYS A 314 10.96 0.14 -2.50
CA LYS A 314 11.80 -1.00 -2.88
C LYS A 314 12.20 -1.84 -1.66
N GLU A 315 12.53 -1.22 -0.53
CA GLU A 315 12.80 -1.92 0.73
C GLU A 315 11.60 -2.75 1.16
N ILE A 316 10.41 -2.12 1.25
CA ILE A 316 9.13 -2.78 1.60
C ILE A 316 8.82 -3.95 0.65
N GLU A 317 8.99 -3.74 -0.66
CA GLU A 317 8.74 -4.77 -1.67
C GLU A 317 9.77 -5.91 -1.60
N SER A 318 11.04 -5.61 -1.30
CA SER A 318 12.12 -6.59 -1.30
C SER A 318 11.92 -7.68 -0.23
N GLU A 319 11.37 -7.31 0.92
CA GLU A 319 11.06 -8.25 1.98
C GLU A 319 9.88 -9.15 1.60
N THR A 320 8.82 -8.56 1.04
CA THR A 320 7.59 -9.29 0.72
C THR A 320 7.73 -10.21 -0.49
N TYR A 321 8.48 -9.80 -1.51
CA TYR A 321 8.60 -10.55 -2.77
C TYR A 321 9.89 -11.38 -2.87
N ALA A 322 10.70 -11.48 -1.81
CA ALA A 322 11.96 -12.22 -1.81
C ALA A 322 11.80 -13.68 -2.30
N VAL A 323 10.74 -14.37 -1.86
CA VAL A 323 10.48 -15.76 -2.26
C VAL A 323 10.17 -15.85 -3.77
N ASN A 324 9.38 -14.92 -4.30
CA ASN A 324 9.06 -14.87 -5.73
C ASN A 324 10.32 -14.60 -6.56
N ASP A 325 11.18 -13.67 -6.13
CA ASP A 325 12.44 -13.37 -6.82
C ASP A 325 13.36 -14.60 -6.88
N ILE A 326 13.43 -15.37 -5.79
CA ILE A 326 14.17 -16.64 -5.75
C ILE A 326 13.54 -17.69 -6.68
N GLU A 327 12.21 -17.80 -6.74
CA GLU A 327 11.52 -18.73 -7.63
C GLU A 327 11.81 -18.40 -9.10
N VAL A 328 11.70 -17.12 -9.49
CA VAL A 328 12.03 -16.64 -10.85
C VAL A 328 13.48 -16.97 -11.19
N PHE A 329 14.42 -16.66 -10.29
CA PHE A 329 15.83 -16.99 -10.51
C PHE A 329 16.05 -18.49 -10.70
N ASN A 330 15.43 -19.34 -9.87
CA ASN A 330 15.55 -20.79 -9.98
C ASN A 330 15.02 -21.31 -11.34
N GLN A 331 13.94 -20.72 -11.84
CA GLN A 331 13.38 -21.09 -13.14
C GLN A 331 14.30 -20.67 -14.29
N ILE A 332 14.91 -19.48 -14.23
CA ILE A 332 15.91 -19.03 -15.20
C ILE A 332 17.11 -19.99 -15.20
N ILE A 333 17.62 -20.36 -14.03
CA ILE A 333 18.72 -21.33 -13.92
C ILE A 333 18.33 -22.69 -14.50
N LYS A 334 17.12 -23.20 -14.19
CA LYS A 334 16.64 -24.47 -14.76
C LYS A 334 16.56 -24.42 -16.29
N TYR A 335 16.18 -23.28 -16.86
CA TYR A 335 16.20 -23.12 -18.32
C TYR A 335 17.61 -23.26 -18.90
N THR A 336 18.63 -22.72 -18.22
CA THR A 336 20.05 -22.88 -18.62
C THR A 336 20.54 -24.32 -18.49
N GLU A 337 19.95 -25.13 -17.61
CA GLU A 337 20.32 -26.54 -17.43
C GLU A 337 19.85 -27.39 -18.61
N LEU A 338 18.65 -27.12 -19.12
CA LEU A 338 18.04 -27.87 -20.21
C LEU A 338 18.72 -27.63 -21.56
N THR A 339 19.50 -26.55 -21.69
CA THR A 339 20.17 -26.16 -22.93
C THR A 339 21.69 -26.19 -22.79
N ASN A 340 22.37 -26.93 -23.69
CA ASN A 340 23.84 -26.95 -23.76
C ASN A 340 24.43 -25.83 -24.64
N GLN A 341 23.59 -25.01 -25.27
CA GLN A 341 24.03 -23.87 -26.08
C GLN A 341 24.03 -22.58 -25.28
N PRO A 342 24.96 -21.64 -25.58
CA PRO A 342 24.86 -20.27 -25.10
C PRO A 342 23.54 -19.65 -25.54
N LEU A 343 22.73 -19.24 -24.57
CA LEU A 343 21.57 -18.40 -24.80
C LEU A 343 21.98 -16.99 -24.40
N ASP A 344 22.44 -16.20 -25.37
CA ASP A 344 22.97 -14.85 -25.13
C ASP A 344 22.00 -14.03 -24.27
N ASP A 345 20.69 -14.14 -24.55
CA ASP A 345 19.63 -13.46 -23.80
C ASP A 345 19.58 -13.86 -22.32
N VAL A 346 19.80 -15.15 -22.04
CA VAL A 346 19.78 -15.66 -20.66
C VAL A 346 21.07 -15.27 -19.93
N TYR A 347 22.20 -15.19 -20.61
CA TYR A 347 23.43 -14.70 -19.99
C TYR A 347 23.41 -13.20 -19.72
N GLU A 348 22.75 -12.40 -20.56
CA GLU A 348 22.47 -10.98 -20.27
C GLU A 348 21.65 -10.84 -18.97
N VAL A 349 20.60 -11.65 -18.82
CA VAL A 349 19.81 -11.71 -17.58
C VAL A 349 20.65 -12.15 -16.38
N LEU A 350 21.46 -13.21 -16.51
CA LEU A 350 22.31 -13.69 -15.42
C LEU A 350 23.40 -12.68 -15.05
N SER A 351 23.98 -11.95 -16.01
CA SER A 351 24.92 -10.88 -15.71
C SER A 351 24.26 -9.74 -14.94
N TYR A 352 23.01 -9.41 -15.27
CA TYR A 352 22.25 -8.42 -14.51
C TYR A 352 22.08 -8.83 -13.05
N TYR A 353 21.67 -10.08 -12.78
CA TYR A 353 21.58 -10.60 -11.41
C TYR A 353 22.95 -10.61 -10.70
N LEU A 354 24.02 -10.98 -11.40
CA LEU A 354 25.36 -11.01 -10.81
C LEU A 354 25.81 -9.64 -10.30
N MET A 355 25.46 -8.58 -11.03
CA MET A 355 25.92 -7.21 -10.76
C MET A 355 24.99 -6.40 -9.86
N ASN A 356 23.68 -6.66 -9.92
CA ASN A 356 22.67 -5.79 -9.32
C ASN A 356 21.81 -6.47 -8.25
N ALA A 357 21.88 -7.79 -8.10
CA ALA A 357 21.08 -8.52 -7.13
C ALA A 357 21.89 -8.93 -5.89
N SER A 358 21.16 -9.44 -4.89
CA SER A 358 21.75 -9.89 -3.62
C SER A 358 22.82 -10.98 -3.81
N GLU A 359 23.77 -11.04 -2.87
CA GLU A 359 24.89 -12.00 -2.90
C GLU A 359 24.42 -13.46 -2.96
N ILE A 360 23.19 -13.74 -2.52
CA ILE A 360 22.57 -15.08 -2.56
C ILE A 360 22.57 -15.71 -3.96
N TYR A 361 22.58 -14.91 -5.02
CA TYR A 361 22.56 -15.41 -6.40
C TYR A 361 23.98 -15.65 -6.97
N ARG A 362 24.98 -14.96 -6.41
CA ARG A 362 26.33 -14.81 -6.97
C ARG A 362 27.01 -16.16 -7.24
N ASP A 363 27.08 -17.02 -6.23
CA ASP A 363 27.80 -18.30 -6.32
C ASP A 363 27.19 -19.23 -7.38
N ARG A 364 25.86 -19.27 -7.47
CA ARG A 364 25.17 -20.12 -8.45
C ARG A 364 25.40 -19.61 -9.87
N ILE A 365 25.41 -18.30 -10.07
CA ILE A 365 25.69 -17.67 -11.38
C ILE A 365 27.14 -17.92 -11.79
N ILE A 366 28.11 -17.73 -10.89
CA ILE A 366 29.53 -17.96 -11.18
C ILE A 366 29.78 -19.41 -11.57
N LYS A 367 29.22 -20.37 -10.82
CA LYS A 367 29.30 -21.79 -11.16
C LYS A 367 28.76 -22.07 -12.56
N ARG A 368 27.64 -21.43 -12.94
CA ARG A 368 27.11 -21.57 -14.30
C ARG A 368 28.05 -21.01 -15.37
N PHE A 369 28.66 -19.85 -15.14
CA PHE A 369 29.65 -19.30 -16.07
C PHE A 369 30.93 -20.15 -16.15
N LEU A 370 31.31 -20.85 -15.08
CA LEU A 370 32.41 -21.81 -15.07
C LEU A 370 32.09 -23.07 -15.89
N GLU A 371 30.88 -23.62 -15.74
CA GLU A 371 30.47 -24.88 -16.38
C GLU A 371 30.15 -24.73 -17.87
N LYS A 372 29.56 -23.60 -18.27
CA LYS A 372 29.04 -23.44 -19.64
C LYS A 372 30.10 -22.92 -20.62
N PRO A 373 29.98 -23.24 -21.92
CA PRO A 373 30.93 -22.82 -22.95
C PRO A 373 30.69 -21.37 -23.37
N VAL A 374 31.00 -20.42 -22.49
CA VAL A 374 30.92 -18.96 -22.74
C VAL A 374 32.25 -18.47 -23.31
N THR A 375 32.19 -17.68 -24.38
CA THR A 375 33.35 -17.14 -25.10
C THR A 375 33.92 -15.90 -24.42
N TYR A 376 35.18 -15.57 -24.71
CA TYR A 376 35.82 -14.34 -24.22
C TYR A 376 35.01 -13.09 -24.59
N VAL A 377 34.56 -12.99 -25.84
CA VAL A 377 33.78 -11.85 -26.34
C VAL A 377 32.48 -11.68 -25.56
N GLN A 378 31.79 -12.78 -25.22
CA GLN A 378 30.59 -12.73 -24.39
C GLN A 378 30.91 -12.22 -22.98
N PHE A 379 31.96 -12.71 -22.33
CA PHE A 379 32.34 -12.22 -20.99
C PHE A 379 32.64 -10.72 -20.95
N VAL A 380 33.29 -10.20 -22.00
CA VAL A 380 33.58 -8.76 -22.14
C VAL A 380 32.30 -7.97 -22.38
N ASN A 381 31.48 -8.40 -23.35
CA ASN A 381 30.23 -7.70 -23.69
C ASN A 381 29.23 -7.67 -22.53
N LEU A 382 29.23 -8.71 -21.70
CA LEU A 382 28.39 -8.82 -20.51
C LEU A 382 28.99 -8.10 -19.29
N GLY A 383 30.17 -7.47 -19.40
CA GLY A 383 30.85 -6.75 -18.32
C GLY A 383 31.34 -7.62 -17.15
N ILE A 384 31.35 -8.94 -17.31
CA ILE A 384 31.66 -9.90 -16.23
C ILE A 384 33.14 -9.81 -15.83
N GLU A 385 34.06 -9.66 -16.79
CA GLU A 385 35.50 -9.52 -16.50
C GLU A 385 35.76 -8.29 -15.61
N GLU A 386 35.15 -7.14 -15.97
CA GLU A 386 35.31 -5.89 -15.22
C GLU A 386 34.73 -6.00 -13.80
N PHE A 387 33.51 -6.53 -13.67
CA PHE A 387 32.86 -6.76 -12.38
C PHE A 387 33.71 -7.64 -11.44
N LEU A 388 34.21 -8.77 -11.95
CA LEU A 388 35.03 -9.69 -11.15
C LEU A 388 36.33 -9.04 -10.69
N LEU A 389 36.98 -8.24 -11.54
CA LEU A 389 38.22 -7.54 -11.20
C LEU A 389 37.99 -6.48 -10.11
N GLN A 390 36.90 -5.71 -10.21
CA GLN A 390 36.54 -4.64 -9.28
C GLN A 390 36.02 -5.13 -7.93
N SER A 391 35.53 -6.38 -7.84
CA SER A 391 35.02 -6.96 -6.60
C SER A 391 36.10 -7.03 -5.50
N SER A 392 35.83 -6.48 -4.31
CA SER A 392 36.77 -6.48 -3.17
C SER A 392 37.00 -7.88 -2.61
N ASP A 393 35.92 -8.64 -2.45
CA ASP A 393 35.92 -9.95 -1.81
C ASP A 393 35.72 -11.04 -2.85
N LYS A 394 36.84 -11.62 -3.30
CA LYS A 394 36.84 -12.66 -4.33
C LYS A 394 36.77 -14.05 -3.68
N THR A 395 35.74 -14.82 -4.02
CA THR A 395 35.66 -16.25 -3.66
C THR A 395 36.57 -17.10 -4.55
N ASP A 396 36.84 -18.34 -4.14
CA ASP A 396 37.64 -19.28 -4.95
C ASP A 396 37.03 -19.49 -6.35
N ASP A 397 35.69 -19.60 -6.42
CA ASP A 397 34.98 -19.74 -7.69
C ASP A 397 35.12 -18.48 -8.57
N MET A 398 35.13 -17.28 -7.98
CA MET A 398 35.42 -16.04 -8.73
C MET A 398 36.84 -16.04 -9.30
N MET A 399 37.81 -16.49 -8.51
CA MET A 399 39.20 -16.59 -8.94
C MET A 399 39.37 -17.60 -10.08
N LEU A 400 38.69 -18.74 -10.01
CA LEU A 400 38.64 -19.73 -11.09
C LEU A 400 38.01 -19.15 -12.36
N LEU A 401 36.94 -18.36 -12.22
CA LEU A 401 36.28 -17.74 -13.37
C LEU A 401 37.17 -16.68 -14.03
N ILE A 402 37.89 -15.88 -13.23
CA ILE A 402 38.90 -14.94 -13.75
C ILE A 402 39.99 -15.70 -14.54
N GLN A 403 40.50 -16.81 -14.01
CA GLN A 403 41.50 -17.63 -14.71
C GLN A 403 40.96 -18.19 -16.02
N LYS A 404 39.71 -18.68 -16.04
CA LYS A 404 39.03 -19.14 -17.26
C LYS A 404 38.96 -18.03 -18.30
N ILE A 405 38.53 -16.83 -17.91
CA ILE A 405 38.43 -15.66 -18.81
C ILE A 405 39.81 -15.29 -19.38
N GLN A 406 40.85 -15.27 -18.54
CA GLN A 406 42.23 -14.98 -18.97
C GLN A 406 42.77 -16.04 -19.94
N GLY A 407 42.48 -17.31 -19.71
CA GLY A 407 42.83 -18.39 -20.64
C GLY A 407 42.21 -18.17 -22.02
N LEU A 408 40.89 -17.91 -22.06
CA LEU A 408 40.17 -17.64 -23.31
C LEU A 408 40.69 -16.38 -24.04
N ARG A 409 41.11 -15.36 -23.29
CA ARG A 409 41.72 -14.14 -23.85
C ARG A 409 43.01 -14.46 -24.63
N MET A 410 43.87 -15.31 -24.07
CA MET A 410 45.14 -15.69 -24.71
C MET A 410 44.92 -16.54 -25.97
N GLU A 411 43.88 -17.36 -25.99
CA GLU A 411 43.45 -18.15 -27.16
C GLU A 411 42.88 -17.28 -28.28
N THR A 412 42.29 -16.12 -27.96
CA THR A 412 41.68 -15.21 -28.95
C THR A 412 42.70 -14.27 -29.61
N ILE A 413 43.84 -14.02 -28.96
CA ILE A 413 44.92 -13.14 -29.44
C ILE A 413 45.98 -13.91 -30.26
N SER A 414 46.04 -15.24 -30.09
CA SER A 414 46.92 -16.14 -30.85
C SER A 414 46.30 -16.53 -32.19
#